data_AF-A0A0Q6GF24-F1
#
_entry.id   AF-A0A0Q6GF24-F1
#
_cell.length_a   1.000
_cell.length_b   1.000
_cell.length_c   1.000
_cell.angle_alpha   90.00
_cell.angle_beta   90.00
_cell.angle_gamma   90.00
#
_symmetry.space_group_name_H-M   'P 1'
#
loop_
_entity.id
_entity.type
_entity.pdbx_description
1 polymer ?
#
loop_
_entity_poly.entity_id
_entity_poly.type
_entity_poly.pdbx_seq_one_letter_code
_entity_poly.pdbx_strand_id
1 'polypeptide(L)'
;MDKIAELADRYPHLTFGNLRFGIECGDGWADIVDAFLATAEKVSAAGGGTLHLLQIKEKMGGLRIYYRMAEPPQRTWMGIDEAYYLAEARSFHVCEHCGRRGLLTYNGLLYATRCAEHAAELESEPVSPGPAITIIVDNAVVAYDPGADRFMLTRVD
;
A
#
# COMPACT_ATOMS: atom_id res chain seq x y z
N MET A 1 -0.09 -14.98 -14.77
CA MET A 1 -0.14 -15.38 -13.36
C MET A 1 -0.51 -14.15 -12.60
N ASP A 2 -1.65 -14.19 -11.91
CA ASP A 2 -2.16 -13.09 -11.08
C ASP A 2 -1.35 -13.13 -9.78
N LYS A 3 -0.31 -12.29 -9.73
CA LYS A 3 0.68 -12.28 -8.64
C LYS A 3 0.03 -11.94 -7.31
N ILE A 4 -0.97 -11.06 -7.34
CA ILE A 4 -1.72 -10.71 -6.14
C ILE A 4 -2.55 -11.90 -5.65
N ALA A 5 -3.20 -12.65 -6.54
CA ALA A 5 -3.95 -13.85 -6.17
C ALA A 5 -3.06 -14.91 -5.49
N GLU A 6 -1.81 -15.06 -5.93
CA GLU A 6 -0.84 -15.99 -5.33
C GLU A 6 -0.43 -15.64 -3.89
N LEU A 7 -0.65 -14.40 -3.44
CA LEU A 7 -0.38 -14.01 -2.05
C LEU A 7 -1.32 -14.73 -1.07
N ALA A 8 -2.52 -15.14 -1.52
CA ALA A 8 -3.44 -15.91 -0.70
C ALA A 8 -2.85 -17.27 -0.29
N ASP A 9 -2.13 -17.92 -1.20
CA ASP A 9 -1.47 -19.21 -0.95
C ASP A 9 -0.23 -19.05 -0.05
N ARG A 10 0.46 -17.91 -0.16
CA ARG A 10 1.66 -17.61 0.65
C ARG A 10 1.32 -17.30 2.12
N TYR A 11 0.18 -16.67 2.36
CA TYR A 11 -0.23 -16.22 3.70
C TYR A 11 -1.55 -16.87 4.16
N PRO A 12 -1.65 -18.21 4.23
CA PRO A 12 -2.92 -18.91 4.48
C PRO A 12 -3.53 -18.58 5.86
N HIS A 13 -2.73 -18.03 6.78
CA HIS A 13 -3.14 -17.66 8.14
C HIS A 13 -3.68 -16.22 8.25
N LEU A 14 -3.37 -15.36 7.29
CA LEU A 14 -4.02 -14.06 7.17
C LEU A 14 -5.36 -14.34 6.53
N THR A 15 -6.45 -14.21 7.27
CA THR A 15 -7.75 -14.60 6.72
C THR A 15 -8.10 -13.62 5.60
N PHE A 16 -7.97 -14.07 4.35
CA PHE A 16 -8.61 -13.47 3.19
C PHE A 16 -10.11 -13.79 3.29
N GLY A 17 -10.78 -13.25 4.33
CA GLY A 17 -12.15 -13.60 4.68
C GLY A 17 -13.07 -13.40 3.48
N ASN A 18 -13.50 -14.51 2.86
CA ASN A 18 -14.37 -14.56 1.69
C ASN A 18 -14.12 -13.43 0.67
N LEU A 19 -12.85 -13.17 0.31
CA LEU A 19 -12.42 -12.10 -0.61
C LEU A 19 -12.83 -12.35 -2.07
N ARG A 20 -14.04 -12.86 -2.30
CA ARG A 20 -14.62 -13.02 -3.64
C ARG A 20 -14.57 -11.72 -4.47
N PHE A 21 -14.51 -10.57 -3.78
CA PHE A 21 -14.34 -9.21 -4.34
C PHE A 21 -13.33 -8.38 -3.54
N GLY A 22 -12.38 -9.02 -2.86
CA GLY A 22 -11.53 -8.35 -1.89
C GLY A 22 -10.28 -7.70 -2.48
N ILE A 23 -9.95 -8.01 -3.74
CA ILE A 23 -8.74 -7.54 -4.40
C ILE A 23 -9.16 -6.79 -5.66
N GLU A 24 -8.87 -5.49 -5.65
CA GLU A 24 -9.25 -4.53 -6.70
C GLU A 24 -8.05 -3.63 -7.02
N CYS A 25 -6.89 -4.23 -7.23
CA CYS A 25 -5.68 -3.54 -7.68
C CYS A 25 -4.87 -4.43 -8.64
N GLY A 26 -4.02 -3.82 -9.47
CA GLY A 26 -3.17 -4.54 -10.42
C GLY A 26 -1.94 -5.22 -9.82
N ASP A 27 -1.42 -6.21 -10.57
CA ASP A 27 -0.26 -7.05 -10.20
C ASP A 27 1.05 -6.31 -10.01
N GLY A 28 1.18 -5.10 -10.56
CA GLY A 28 2.34 -4.25 -10.36
C GLY A 28 2.56 -3.85 -8.91
N TRP A 29 1.54 -3.95 -8.06
CA TRP A 29 1.65 -3.70 -6.62
C TRP A 29 1.84 -4.96 -5.77
N ALA A 30 2.02 -6.14 -6.37
CA ALA A 30 2.19 -7.40 -5.63
C ALA A 30 3.31 -7.33 -4.58
N ASP A 31 4.47 -6.79 -4.94
CA ASP A 31 5.61 -6.68 -4.00
C ASP A 31 5.33 -5.70 -2.84
N ILE A 32 4.50 -4.67 -3.07
CA ILE A 32 4.08 -3.72 -2.03
C ILE A 32 3.15 -4.43 -1.04
N VAL A 33 2.18 -5.17 -1.57
CA VAL A 33 1.23 -5.94 -0.75
C VAL A 33 1.96 -7.03 0.03
N ASP A 34 2.86 -7.77 -0.61
CA ASP A 34 3.71 -8.80 0.02
C ASP A 34 4.50 -8.24 1.21
N ALA A 35 5.12 -7.07 1.05
CA ALA A 35 5.87 -6.41 2.13
C ALA A 35 4.98 -6.06 3.34
N PHE A 36 3.74 -5.61 3.11
CA PHE A 36 2.76 -5.39 4.18
C PHE A 36 2.39 -6.71 4.87
N LEU A 37 2.03 -7.74 4.09
CA LEU A 37 1.59 -9.04 4.61
C LEU A 37 2.70 -9.74 5.40
N ALA A 38 3.95 -9.68 4.94
CA ALA A 38 5.11 -10.19 5.64
C ALA A 38 5.32 -9.51 7.01
N THR A 39 5.03 -8.21 7.10
CA THR A 39 5.10 -7.48 8.38
C THR A 39 3.93 -7.88 9.28
N ALA A 40 2.72 -7.91 8.74
CA ALA A 40 1.52 -8.34 9.46
C ALA A 40 1.68 -9.75 10.05
N GLU A 41 2.20 -10.72 9.29
CA GLU A 41 2.45 -12.08 9.75
C GLU A 41 3.44 -12.11 10.92
N LYS A 42 4.58 -11.41 10.80
CA LYS A 42 5.59 -11.34 11.88
C LYS A 42 5.01 -10.76 13.17
N VAL A 43 4.26 -9.66 13.07
CA VAL A 43 3.66 -9.00 14.23
C VAL A 43 2.56 -9.87 14.84
N SER A 44 1.70 -10.50 14.01
CA SER A 44 0.68 -11.45 14.46
C SER A 44 1.27 -12.65 15.18
N ALA A 45 2.34 -13.24 14.66
CA ALA A 45 3.03 -14.36 15.28
C ALA A 45 3.66 -13.99 16.64
N ALA A 46 4.19 -12.78 16.79
CA ALA A 46 4.79 -12.30 18.03
C ALA A 46 3.75 -11.88 19.08
N GLY A 47 2.62 -11.31 18.66
CA GLY A 47 1.57 -10.76 19.52
C GLY A 47 0.44 -11.72 19.87
N GLY A 48 0.38 -12.91 19.25
CA GLY A 48 -0.65 -13.92 19.53
C GLY A 48 -2.05 -13.55 19.01
N GLY A 49 -2.15 -12.66 18.02
CA GLY A 49 -3.43 -12.23 17.43
C GLY A 49 -3.48 -12.45 15.92
N THR A 50 -4.68 -12.48 15.36
CA THR A 50 -4.90 -12.65 13.92
C THR A 50 -5.28 -11.32 13.27
N LEU A 51 -4.61 -10.97 12.17
CA LEU A 51 -5.02 -9.90 11.27
C LEU A 51 -5.99 -10.48 10.23
N HIS A 52 -7.15 -9.85 10.11
CA HIS A 52 -8.16 -10.19 9.11
C HIS A 52 -8.13 -9.15 8.00
N LEU A 53 -7.76 -9.57 6.78
CA LEU A 53 -7.87 -8.73 5.59
C LEU A 53 -9.34 -8.59 5.20
N LEU A 54 -9.74 -7.36 4.88
CA LEU A 54 -11.09 -7.02 4.44
C LEU A 54 -11.11 -6.65 2.97
N GLN A 55 -10.14 -5.85 2.50
CA GLN A 55 -10.04 -5.43 1.11
C GLN A 55 -8.65 -4.86 0.80
N ILE A 56 -8.18 -5.06 -0.41
CA ILE A 56 -6.98 -4.47 -1.00
C ILE A 56 -7.44 -3.82 -2.31
N LYS A 57 -7.31 -2.51 -2.44
CA LYS A 57 -7.86 -1.81 -3.61
C LYS A 57 -7.03 -0.62 -4.05
N GLU A 58 -7.13 -0.30 -5.32
CA GLU A 58 -6.82 1.02 -5.84
C GLU A 58 -7.87 2.04 -5.36
N LYS A 59 -7.39 3.24 -5.00
CA LYS A 59 -8.19 4.40 -4.64
C LYS A 59 -7.44 5.68 -5.00
N MET A 60 -7.92 6.39 -6.01
CA MET A 60 -7.35 7.68 -6.47
C MET A 60 -5.85 7.59 -6.84
N GLY A 61 -5.47 6.52 -7.52
CA GLY A 61 -4.12 6.19 -7.96
C GLY A 61 -3.22 5.57 -6.88
N GLY A 62 -3.69 5.44 -5.63
CA GLY A 62 -2.94 4.84 -4.53
C GLY A 62 -3.58 3.55 -4.00
N LEU A 63 -2.79 2.77 -3.26
CA LEU A 63 -3.22 1.53 -2.63
C LEU A 63 -3.93 1.80 -1.31
N ARG A 64 -4.98 1.03 -1.02
CA ARG A 64 -5.64 0.94 0.29
C ARG A 64 -5.72 -0.51 0.72
N ILE A 65 -5.28 -0.77 1.94
CA ILE A 65 -5.40 -2.09 2.60
C ILE A 65 -6.30 -1.92 3.82
N TYR A 66 -7.50 -2.48 3.75
CA TYR A 66 -8.44 -2.52 4.85
C TYR A 66 -8.28 -3.82 5.62
N TYR A 67 -8.06 -3.72 6.92
CA TYR A 67 -7.91 -4.85 7.82
C TYR A 67 -8.57 -4.58 9.16
N ARG A 68 -8.82 -5.65 9.93
CA ARG A 68 -9.20 -5.58 11.34
C ARG A 68 -8.42 -6.60 12.15
N MET A 69 -8.30 -6.34 13.44
CA MET A 69 -7.67 -7.27 14.39
C MET A 69 -8.75 -8.09 15.11
N ALA A 70 -8.47 -9.38 15.33
CA ALA A 70 -9.39 -10.29 16.03
C ALA A 70 -9.56 -9.98 17.53
N GLU A 71 -8.47 -9.53 18.16
CA GLU A 71 -8.36 -9.26 19.60
C GLU A 71 -8.06 -7.77 19.84
N PRO A 72 -8.46 -7.18 20.98
CA PRO A 72 -8.13 -5.78 21.31
C PRO A 72 -6.62 -5.55 21.23
N PRO A 73 -6.17 -4.40 20.71
CA PRO A 73 -4.76 -4.19 20.45
C PRO A 73 -3.95 -4.20 21.76
N GLN A 74 -3.22 -5.29 21.99
CA GLN A 74 -2.11 -5.31 22.93
C GLN A 74 -1.03 -4.36 22.40
N ARG A 75 -0.19 -3.77 23.27
CA ARG A 75 0.84 -2.77 22.89
C ARG A 75 1.85 -3.26 21.82
N THR A 76 1.80 -4.54 21.46
CA THR A 76 2.71 -5.28 20.57
C THR A 76 2.43 -5.12 19.07
N TRP A 77 1.42 -4.35 18.65
CA TRP A 77 1.09 -4.11 17.22
C TRP A 77 1.89 -2.99 16.55
N MET A 78 2.90 -2.44 17.24
CA MET A 78 3.83 -1.46 16.67
C MET A 78 4.40 -2.00 15.35
N GLY A 79 4.12 -1.29 14.25
CA GLY A 79 4.66 -1.60 12.92
C GLY A 79 3.64 -1.95 11.85
N ILE A 80 2.42 -2.40 12.18
CA ILE A 80 1.39 -2.67 11.14
C ILE A 80 0.91 -1.36 10.51
N ASP A 81 0.62 -0.33 11.32
CA ASP A 81 0.19 0.97 10.79
C ASP A 81 1.30 1.62 9.96
N GLU A 82 2.56 1.52 10.40
CA GLU A 82 3.72 1.97 9.63
C GLU A 82 3.83 1.22 8.29
N ALA A 83 3.68 -0.11 8.30
CA ALA A 83 3.67 -0.91 7.08
C ALA A 83 2.51 -0.54 6.14
N TYR A 84 1.32 -0.24 6.69
CA TYR A 84 0.18 0.28 5.93
C TYR A 84 0.53 1.62 5.27
N TYR A 85 1.06 2.58 6.03
CA TYR A 85 1.40 3.90 5.50
C TYR A 85 2.51 3.83 4.45
N LEU A 86 3.50 2.95 4.64
CA LEU A 86 4.54 2.69 3.64
C LEU A 86 3.96 2.05 2.38
N ALA A 87 3.04 1.09 2.51
CA ALA A 87 2.38 0.47 1.36
C ALA A 87 1.57 1.50 0.55
N GLU A 88 0.80 2.35 1.23
CA GLU A 88 0.10 3.47 0.59
C GLU A 88 1.10 4.41 -0.11
N ALA A 89 2.16 4.85 0.58
CA ALA A 89 3.11 5.80 0.02
C ALA A 89 3.85 5.25 -1.21
N ARG A 90 4.35 4.01 -1.12
CA ARG A 90 5.05 3.32 -2.22
C ARG A 90 4.18 3.21 -3.47
N SER A 91 2.88 2.99 -3.30
CA SER A 91 1.95 2.80 -4.42
C SER A 91 1.87 4.00 -5.36
N PHE A 92 2.13 5.22 -4.88
CA PHE A 92 2.19 6.42 -5.70
C PHE A 92 3.48 6.57 -6.53
N HIS A 93 4.44 5.65 -6.35
CA HIS A 93 5.73 5.64 -7.03
C HIS A 93 5.97 4.36 -7.86
N VAL A 94 5.00 3.45 -7.88
CA VAL A 94 5.08 2.16 -8.56
C VAL A 94 3.89 2.00 -9.48
N CYS A 95 4.14 1.65 -10.74
CA CYS A 95 3.10 1.37 -11.71
C CYS A 95 2.24 0.19 -11.27
N GLU A 96 0.95 0.40 -11.08
CA GLU A 96 0.00 -0.64 -10.68
C GLU A 96 -0.08 -1.81 -11.68
N HIS A 97 0.22 -1.56 -12.96
CA HIS A 97 0.11 -2.59 -13.99
C HIS A 97 1.35 -3.51 -14.02
N CYS A 98 2.56 -2.94 -13.97
CA CYS A 98 3.79 -3.69 -14.23
C CYS A 98 4.86 -3.66 -13.14
N GLY A 99 4.68 -2.86 -12.08
CA GLY A 99 5.59 -2.76 -10.95
C GLY A 99 6.87 -1.95 -11.19
N ARG A 100 7.07 -1.38 -12.39
CA ARG A 100 8.17 -0.41 -12.63
C ARG A 100 7.88 0.91 -11.92
N ARG A 101 8.90 1.77 -11.77
CA ARG A 101 8.71 3.16 -11.29
C ARG A 101 7.60 3.86 -12.07
N GLY A 102 6.68 4.48 -11.35
CA GLY A 102 5.53 5.19 -11.88
C GLY A 102 5.32 6.54 -11.22
N LEU A 103 4.42 7.32 -11.80
CA LEU A 103 3.93 8.58 -11.27
C LEU A 103 2.41 8.53 -11.21
N LEU A 104 1.81 9.30 -10.30
CA LEU A 104 0.38 9.55 -10.34
C LEU A 104 0.04 10.26 -11.65
N THR A 105 -0.91 9.72 -12.40
CA THR A 105 -1.38 10.27 -13.67
C THR A 105 -2.90 10.47 -13.65
N TYR A 106 -3.40 11.35 -14.52
CA TYR A 106 -4.82 11.63 -14.68
C TYR A 106 -5.17 11.87 -16.15
N ASN A 107 -6.27 11.29 -16.63
CA ASN A 107 -6.75 11.44 -18.01
C ASN A 107 -8.09 12.20 -18.13
N GLY A 108 -8.51 12.90 -17.07
CA GLY A 108 -9.82 13.56 -17.04
C GLY A 108 -10.95 12.72 -16.44
N LEU A 109 -10.73 11.42 -16.23
CA LEU A 109 -11.72 10.50 -15.66
C LEU A 109 -11.19 9.69 -14.47
N LEU A 110 -9.96 9.21 -14.56
CA LEU A 110 -9.37 8.33 -13.55
C LEU A 110 -7.99 8.79 -13.13
N TYR A 111 -7.70 8.65 -11.84
CA TYR A 111 -6.35 8.73 -11.31
C TYR A 111 -5.74 7.34 -11.32
N ALA A 112 -4.49 7.22 -11.78
CA ALA A 112 -3.78 5.95 -11.81
C ALA A 112 -2.28 6.17 -11.65
N THR A 113 -1.60 5.38 -10.82
CA THR A 113 -0.14 5.39 -10.79
C THR A 113 0.39 4.48 -11.90
N ARG A 114 1.08 5.08 -12.88
CA ARG A 114 1.55 4.39 -14.10
C ARG A 114 2.97 4.80 -14.45
N CYS A 115 3.72 3.88 -15.07
CA CYS A 115 4.94 4.26 -15.77
C CYS A 115 4.57 4.94 -17.10
N ALA A 116 5.54 5.63 -17.74
CA ALA A 116 5.29 6.39 -18.96
C ALA A 116 4.57 5.58 -20.07
N GLU A 117 4.93 4.31 -20.24
CA GLU A 117 4.31 3.41 -21.22
C GLU A 117 2.81 3.19 -20.94
N HIS A 118 2.45 2.64 -19.77
CA HIS A 118 1.04 2.43 -19.40
C HIS A 118 0.25 3.73 -19.15
N ALA A 119 0.93 4.86 -18.93
CA ALA A 119 0.28 6.18 -18.89
C ALA A 119 -0.16 6.59 -20.30
N ALA A 120 0.71 6.41 -21.31
CA ALA A 120 0.39 6.68 -22.71
C ALA A 120 -0.75 5.80 -23.21
N GLU A 121 -0.81 4.52 -22.82
CA GLU A 121 -1.94 3.62 -23.14
C GLU A 121 -3.29 4.09 -22.58
N LEU A 122 -3.26 4.79 -21.44
CA LEU A 122 -4.45 5.35 -20.79
C LEU A 122 -4.74 6.80 -21.19
N GLU A 123 -3.92 7.36 -22.09
CA GLU A 123 -3.94 8.79 -22.45
C GLU A 123 -3.90 9.68 -21.20
N SER A 124 -3.11 9.28 -20.19
CA SER A 124 -3.01 9.97 -18.91
C SER A 124 -1.72 10.76 -18.78
N GLU A 125 -1.83 11.96 -18.19
CA GLU A 125 -0.69 12.85 -17.98
C GLU A 125 -0.27 12.85 -16.51
N PRO A 126 1.04 13.02 -16.19
CA PRO A 126 1.50 13.14 -14.83
C PRO A 126 0.83 14.29 -14.07
N VAL A 127 0.36 14.01 -12.84
CA VAL A 127 -0.16 15.02 -11.93
C VAL A 127 1.00 15.82 -11.33
N SER A 128 0.92 17.15 -11.39
CA SER A 128 1.94 18.05 -10.87
C SER A 128 1.33 19.19 -10.02
N PRO A 129 1.85 19.45 -8.80
CA PRO A 129 2.84 18.62 -8.10
C PRO A 129 2.29 17.22 -7.80
N GLY A 130 3.17 16.23 -7.74
CA GLY A 130 2.80 14.87 -7.35
C GLY A 130 2.28 14.81 -5.89
N PRO A 131 1.69 13.67 -5.48
CA PRO A 131 1.13 13.53 -4.14
C PRO A 131 2.24 13.62 -3.07
N ALA A 132 2.03 14.48 -2.08
CA ALA A 132 2.87 14.58 -0.89
C ALA A 132 2.26 13.74 0.24
N ILE A 133 2.72 12.50 0.39
CA ILE A 133 2.21 11.59 1.41
C ILE A 133 2.80 11.97 2.77
N THR A 134 1.92 12.26 3.73
CA THR A 134 2.30 12.66 5.09
C THR A 134 1.50 11.88 6.13
N ILE A 135 2.10 11.67 7.29
CA ILE A 135 1.45 11.11 8.48
C ILE A 135 1.63 12.06 9.66
N ILE A 136 0.82 11.88 10.71
CA ILE A 136 0.95 12.62 11.97
C ILE A 136 1.54 11.67 13.02
N VAL A 137 2.68 12.03 13.59
CA VAL A 137 3.33 11.32 14.70
C VAL A 137 3.61 12.33 15.80
N ASP A 138 3.10 12.11 17.01
CA ASP A 138 3.29 13.00 18.16
C ASP A 138 3.03 14.50 17.85
N ASN A 139 1.93 14.78 17.14
CA ASN A 139 1.54 16.12 16.64
C ASN A 139 2.50 16.76 15.63
N ALA A 140 3.48 16.02 15.09
CA ALA A 140 4.33 16.46 13.99
C ALA A 140 3.87 15.86 12.66
N VAL A 141 3.93 16.67 11.59
CA VAL A 141 3.72 16.20 10.22
C VAL A 141 5.03 15.59 9.70
N VAL A 142 4.96 14.33 9.29
CA VAL A 142 6.11 13.54 8.82
C VAL A 142 5.88 13.19 7.35
N ALA A 143 6.79 13.58 6.47
CA ALA A 143 6.66 13.35 5.04
C ALA A 143 7.34 12.04 4.62
N TYR A 144 6.76 11.35 3.65
CA TYR A 144 7.41 10.21 3.01
C TYR A 144 8.53 10.68 2.08
N ASP A 145 9.72 10.09 2.23
CA ASP A 145 10.84 10.24 1.31
C ASP A 145 10.92 9.00 0.39
N PRO A 146 10.62 9.13 -0.92
CA PRO A 146 10.67 8.02 -1.86
C PRO A 146 12.09 7.50 -2.14
N GLY A 147 13.13 8.31 -1.90
CA GLY A 147 14.53 7.92 -2.05
C GLY A 147 15.04 7.11 -0.87
N ALA A 148 14.59 7.45 0.34
CA ALA A 148 14.94 6.73 1.57
C ALA A 148 13.93 5.63 1.97
N ASP A 149 12.81 5.53 1.25
CA ASP A 149 11.66 4.64 1.48
C ASP A 149 11.22 4.62 2.95
N ARG A 150 11.05 5.81 3.53
CA ARG A 150 10.67 5.99 4.94
C ARG A 150 9.97 7.31 5.16
N PHE A 151 9.19 7.40 6.24
CA PHE A 151 8.69 8.67 6.76
C PHE A 151 9.80 9.38 7.54
N MET A 152 10.11 10.63 7.17
CA MET A 152 11.14 11.44 7.82
C MET A 152 10.53 12.66 8.49
N LEU A 153 10.92 12.91 9.74
CA LEU A 153 10.60 14.15 10.43
C LEU A 153 11.29 15.29 9.68
N THR A 154 10.50 16.21 9.12
CA THR A 154 11.04 17.44 8.58
C THR A 154 11.57 18.25 9.76
N ARG A 155 12.89 18.24 9.99
CA ARG A 155 13.49 19.24 10.86
C ARG A 155 13.34 20.58 10.15
N VAL A 156 12.57 21.47 10.75
CA VAL A 156 12.61 22.89 10.39
C VAL A 156 13.91 23.39 11.00
N ASP A 157 14.95 23.52 10.18
CA ASP A 157 16.18 24.24 10.54
C ASP A 157 15.92 25.75 10.61
#